data_AF-A0A2N2PQV9-F1
#
_entry.id   AF-A0A2N2PQV9-F1
#
_cell.length_a   1.000
_cell.length_b   1.000
_cell.length_c   1.000
_cell.angle_alpha   90.00
_cell.angle_beta   90.00
_cell.angle_gamma   90.00
#
_symmetry.space_group_name_H-M   'P 1'
#
loop_
_entity.id
_entity.type
_entity.pdbx_description
1 polymer ?
#
loop_
_entity_poly.entity_id
_entity_poly.type
_entity_poly.pdbx_seq_one_letter_code
_entity_poly.pdbx_strand_id
1 'polypeptide(L)'
;MDAREEVVMEAIELPETIVRAWGPEAATDFLHWLDGRMAVTQFAPQIRISAFVARQQVNVLMLEQVSNLLLAGEPRLVQDPAGGWQWRVPVDLTFPTRGRVGKVGELDVDAHYGGIAYDDGLLARIASATQQLAQQTLELST
;
A
#
# COMPACT_ATOMS: atom_id res chain seq x y z
N MET A 1 24.94 16.83 -14.95
CA MET A 1 25.31 17.56 -13.73
C MET A 1 24.20 17.24 -12.74
N ASP A 2 24.36 16.14 -12.04
CA ASP A 2 23.30 15.49 -11.27
C ASP A 2 23.68 15.64 -9.80
N ALA A 3 22.99 16.54 -9.12
CA ALA A 3 23.18 16.78 -7.70
C ALA A 3 22.47 15.65 -6.95
N ARG A 4 23.26 14.65 -6.54
CA ARG A 4 22.81 13.69 -5.54
C ARG A 4 22.50 14.49 -4.27
N GLU A 5 21.23 14.63 -3.95
CA GLU A 5 20.77 15.07 -2.63
C GLU A 5 21.29 14.04 -1.62
N GLU A 6 22.44 14.35 -1.00
CA GLU A 6 22.87 13.74 0.25
C GLU A 6 21.80 14.08 1.28
N VAL A 7 20.97 13.11 1.62
CA VAL A 7 20.14 13.17 2.82
C VAL A 7 21.11 13.18 3.99
N VAL A 8 21.49 14.38 4.44
CA VAL A 8 22.21 14.58 5.70
C VAL A 8 21.26 14.14 6.79
N MET A 9 21.44 12.90 7.24
CA MET A 9 20.74 12.38 8.40
C MET A 9 21.28 13.17 9.60
N GLU A 10 20.54 14.20 10.03
CA GLU A 10 20.88 14.96 11.22
C GLU A 10 21.13 13.98 12.35
N ALA A 11 22.36 13.99 12.88
CA ALA A 11 22.73 13.19 14.03
C ALA A 11 21.74 13.52 15.14
N ILE A 12 21.02 12.52 15.64
CA ILE A 12 20.05 12.72 16.71
C ILE A 12 20.85 13.06 17.97
N GLU A 13 20.93 14.34 18.29
CA GLU A 13 21.52 14.82 19.53
C GLU A 13 20.46 14.86 20.62
N LEU A 14 20.77 14.29 21.79
CA LEU A 14 19.90 14.40 22.95
C LEU A 14 19.90 15.84 23.47
N PRO A 15 18.74 16.38 23.90
CA PRO A 15 18.70 17.69 24.54
C PRO A 15 19.63 17.76 25.75
N GLU A 16 20.30 18.90 25.97
CA GLU A 16 21.24 19.09 27.09
C GLU A 16 20.64 18.77 28.46
N THR A 17 19.33 18.98 28.62
CA THR A 17 18.59 18.64 29.85
C THR A 17 18.61 17.15 30.16
N ILE A 18 18.56 16.31 29.12
CA ILE A 18 18.61 14.85 29.24
C ILE A 18 20.04 14.40 29.52
N VAL A 19 21.02 14.94 28.80
CA VAL A 19 22.45 14.64 29.02
C VAL A 19 22.86 14.98 30.46
N ARG A 20 22.40 16.11 30.99
CA ARG A 20 22.66 16.51 32.37
C ARG A 20 21.98 15.60 33.39
N ALA A 21 20.77 15.13 33.11
CA ALA A 21 20.01 14.29 34.03
C ALA A 21 20.52 12.84 34.09
N TRP A 22 20.98 12.29 32.96
CA TRP A 22 21.43 10.89 32.86
C TRP A 22 22.94 10.73 32.98
N GLY A 23 23.69 11.80 32.76
CA GLY A 23 25.14 11.78 32.64
C GLY A 23 25.57 11.42 31.21
N PRO A 24 26.79 11.85 30.80
CA PRO A 24 27.25 11.73 29.42
C PRO A 24 27.42 10.28 28.95
N GLU A 25 27.84 9.38 29.85
CA GLU A 25 28.04 7.96 29.55
C GLU A 25 26.71 7.26 29.25
N ALA A 26 25.73 7.37 30.15
CA ALA A 26 24.41 6.75 29.95
C ALA A 26 23.64 7.34 28.74
N ALA A 27 23.83 8.64 28.46
CA ALA A 27 23.26 9.29 27.28
C ALA A 27 23.88 8.73 25.98
N THR A 28 25.19 8.49 25.97
CA THR A 28 25.91 7.90 24.83
C THR A 28 25.50 6.44 24.61
N ASP A 29 25.43 5.65 25.68
CA ASP A 29 25.00 4.26 25.62
C ASP A 29 23.56 4.12 25.11
N PHE A 30 22.68 5.04 25.52
CA PHE A 30 21.31 5.10 25.02
C PHE A 30 21.26 5.39 23.52
N LEU A 31 22.03 6.35 23.03
CA LEU A 31 22.08 6.66 21.59
C LEU A 31 22.61 5.47 20.79
N HIS A 32 23.65 4.78 21.28
CA HIS A 32 24.18 3.58 20.65
C HIS A 32 23.15 2.42 20.62
N TRP A 33 22.42 2.22 21.72
CA TRP A 33 21.30 1.26 21.76
C TRP A 33 20.16 1.66 20.82
N LEU A 34 19.83 2.94 20.77
CA LEU A 34 18.73 3.47 19.97
C LEU A 34 19.04 3.34 18.48
N ASP A 35 20.26 3.66 18.06
CA ASP A 35 20.73 3.49 16.67
C ASP A 35 20.58 2.03 16.23
N GLY A 36 21.06 1.08 17.05
CA GLY A 36 20.90 -0.35 16.81
C GLY A 36 19.45 -0.83 16.75
N ARG A 37 18.51 -0.13 17.40
CA ARG A 37 17.07 -0.47 17.37
C ARG A 37 16.30 0.26 16.28
N MET A 38 16.62 1.50 15.96
CA MET A 38 15.95 2.25 14.91
C MET A 38 16.30 1.75 13.52
N ALA A 39 17.49 1.14 13.36
CA ALA A 39 17.82 0.36 12.17
C ALA A 39 16.81 -0.77 11.88
N VAL A 40 16.05 -1.23 12.89
CA VAL A 40 15.02 -2.28 12.76
C VAL A 40 13.63 -1.69 12.45
N THR A 41 13.41 -0.39 12.66
CA THR A 41 12.08 0.25 12.56
C THR A 41 11.93 1.21 11.37
N GLN A 42 12.92 1.28 10.48
CA GLN A 42 12.75 1.99 9.21
C GLN A 42 11.64 1.26 8.43
N PHE A 43 10.43 1.85 8.38
CA PHE A 43 9.58 1.65 7.22
C PHE A 43 10.50 1.83 6.01
N ALA A 44 10.65 0.80 5.18
CA ALA A 44 11.50 0.91 4.01
C ALA A 44 11.17 2.26 3.37
N PRO A 45 12.12 3.21 3.21
CA PRO A 45 11.84 4.60 2.79
C PRO A 45 11.08 4.70 1.45
N GLN A 46 10.94 3.55 0.80
CA GLN A 46 10.21 3.29 -0.42
C GLN A 46 8.68 3.16 -0.22
N ILE A 47 8.15 2.90 0.98
CA ILE A 47 6.71 2.73 1.24
C ILE A 47 6.14 3.99 1.88
N ARG A 48 5.46 4.82 1.09
CA ARG A 48 4.83 6.08 1.52
C ARG A 48 3.31 6.06 1.43
N ILE A 49 2.78 5.22 0.56
CA ILE A 49 1.35 4.97 0.41
C ILE A 49 0.97 3.86 1.38
N SER A 50 -0.05 4.10 2.19
CA SER A 50 -0.59 3.06 3.08
C SER A 50 -1.49 2.11 2.31
N ALA A 51 -1.66 0.87 2.81
CA ALA A 51 -2.63 -0.08 2.29
C ALA A 51 -4.03 0.55 2.16
N PHE A 52 -4.46 1.31 3.18
CA PHE A 52 -5.75 2.01 3.15
C PHE A 52 -5.88 2.97 1.96
N VAL A 53 -4.86 3.79 1.70
CA VAL A 53 -4.87 4.73 0.57
C VAL A 53 -4.89 3.97 -0.76
N ALA A 54 -4.06 2.94 -0.92
CA ALA A 54 -4.05 2.11 -2.13
C ALA A 54 -5.43 1.47 -2.40
N ARG A 55 -6.08 0.94 -1.36
CA ARG A 55 -7.44 0.40 -1.44
C ARG A 55 -8.45 1.44 -1.87
N GLN A 56 -8.36 2.66 -1.32
CA GLN A 56 -9.27 3.75 -1.66
C GLN A 56 -9.10 4.21 -3.11
N GLN A 57 -7.86 4.30 -3.60
CA GLN A 57 -7.57 4.65 -4.99
C GLN A 57 -8.17 3.61 -5.96
N VAL A 58 -8.00 2.33 -5.67
CA VAL A 58 -8.60 1.25 -6.49
C VAL A 58 -10.12 1.27 -6.42
N ASN A 59 -10.73 1.53 -5.26
CA ASN A 59 -12.18 1.71 -5.14
C ASN A 59 -12.70 2.82 -6.06
N VAL A 60 -12.06 3.99 -6.04
CA VAL A 60 -12.46 5.13 -6.88
C VAL A 60 -12.34 4.77 -8.36
N LEU A 61 -11.22 4.17 -8.77
CA LEU A 61 -11.03 3.75 -10.17
C LEU A 61 -12.11 2.77 -10.63
N MET A 62 -12.42 1.74 -9.83
CA MET A 62 -13.44 0.75 -10.20
C MET A 62 -14.84 1.36 -10.28
N LEU A 63 -15.16 2.28 -9.36
CA LEU A 63 -16.42 3.01 -9.38
C LEU A 63 -16.55 3.88 -10.64
N GLU A 64 -15.48 4.56 -11.04
CA GLU A 64 -15.49 5.49 -12.18
C GLU A 64 -15.44 4.78 -13.54
N GLN A 65 -14.67 3.69 -13.64
CA GLN A 65 -14.33 3.10 -14.95
C GLN A 65 -15.05 1.79 -15.25
N VAL A 66 -15.59 1.10 -14.23
CA VAL A 66 -16.13 -0.25 -14.42
C VAL A 66 -17.54 -0.40 -13.88
N SER A 67 -17.74 -0.32 -12.57
CA SER A 67 -19.04 -0.51 -11.94
C SER A 67 -19.04 -0.10 -10.46
N ASN A 68 -20.17 0.40 -9.99
CA ASN A 68 -20.45 0.67 -8.58
C ASN A 68 -20.69 -0.60 -7.72
N LEU A 69 -20.74 -1.78 -8.34
CA LEU A 69 -20.87 -3.06 -7.63
C LEU A 69 -19.52 -3.67 -7.25
N LEU A 70 -18.41 -3.01 -7.59
CA LEU A 70 -17.07 -3.49 -7.28
C LEU A 70 -16.54 -2.88 -5.99
N LEU A 71 -15.82 -3.69 -5.23
CA LEU A 71 -15.20 -3.29 -3.98
C LEU A 71 -13.76 -3.81 -3.91
N ALA A 72 -12.83 -2.90 -3.67
CA ALA A 72 -11.45 -3.22 -3.36
C ALA A 72 -11.35 -3.96 -2.02
N GLY A 73 -10.73 -5.14 -2.05
CA GLY A 73 -10.44 -5.95 -0.89
C GLY A 73 -9.16 -5.52 -0.18
N GLU A 74 -8.62 -6.40 0.67
CA GLU A 74 -7.47 -6.07 1.49
C GLU A 74 -6.17 -6.11 0.68
N PRO A 75 -5.40 -5.01 0.62
CA PRO A 75 -4.13 -4.99 -0.11
C PRO A 75 -3.07 -5.85 0.56
N ARG A 76 -2.21 -6.45 -0.27
CA ARG A 76 -0.98 -7.09 0.19
C ARG A 76 0.23 -6.38 -0.39
N LEU A 77 1.24 -6.16 0.44
CA LEU A 77 2.50 -5.59 -0.02
C LEU A 77 3.29 -6.67 -0.75
N VAL A 78 3.71 -6.38 -1.98
CA VAL A 78 4.51 -7.26 -2.83
C VAL A 78 5.67 -6.48 -3.42
N GLN A 79 6.73 -7.20 -3.79
CA GLN A 79 7.85 -6.62 -4.52
C GLN A 79 7.75 -7.03 -5.99
N ASP A 80 7.90 -6.07 -6.90
CA ASP A 80 7.97 -6.34 -8.32
C ASP A 80 9.36 -6.91 -8.72
N PRO A 81 9.50 -7.47 -9.93
CA PRO A 81 10.78 -8.03 -10.39
C PRO A 81 11.93 -7.02 -10.49
N ALA A 82 11.63 -5.72 -10.60
CA ALA A 82 12.61 -4.64 -10.65
C ALA A 82 13.02 -4.16 -9.24
N GLY A 83 12.41 -4.71 -8.19
CA GLY A 83 12.70 -4.40 -6.79
C GLY A 83 11.79 -3.34 -6.17
N GLY A 84 10.82 -2.81 -6.91
CA GLY A 84 9.86 -1.81 -6.43
C GLY A 84 8.77 -2.42 -5.55
N TRP A 85 8.35 -1.69 -4.51
CA TRP A 85 7.25 -2.10 -3.64
C TRP A 85 5.89 -1.68 -4.21
N GLN A 86 4.94 -2.60 -4.22
CA GLN A 86 3.59 -2.39 -4.73
C GLN A 86 2.54 -2.95 -3.75
N TRP A 87 1.43 -2.25 -3.60
CA TRP A 87 0.23 -2.78 -2.99
C TRP A 87 -0.59 -3.50 -4.05
N ARG A 88 -0.67 -4.82 -3.95
CA ARG A 88 -1.58 -5.61 -4.77
C ARG A 88 -2.95 -5.65 -4.13
N VAL A 89 -3.90 -5.00 -4.76
CA VAL A 89 -5.27 -4.79 -4.26
C VAL A 89 -6.23 -5.70 -5.02
N PRO A 90 -6.89 -6.67 -4.38
CA PRO A 90 -7.93 -7.46 -5.02
C PRO A 90 -9.20 -6.63 -5.24
N VAL A 91 -9.96 -6.95 -6.28
CA VAL A 91 -11.26 -6.36 -6.58
C VAL A 91 -12.31 -7.46 -6.56
N ASP A 92 -13.31 -7.30 -5.71
CA ASP A 92 -14.43 -8.23 -5.52
C ASP A 92 -15.71 -7.66 -6.14
N LEU A 93 -16.49 -8.51 -6.79
CA LEU A 93 -17.89 -8.22 -7.10
C LEU A 93 -18.73 -8.31 -5.83
N THR A 94 -19.65 -7.36 -5.68
CA THR A 94 -20.60 -7.30 -4.57
C THR A 94 -22.02 -7.13 -5.06
N PHE A 95 -22.98 -7.62 -4.29
CA PHE A 95 -24.40 -7.32 -4.45
C PHE A 95 -24.97 -6.76 -3.15
N PRO A 96 -25.89 -5.78 -3.19
CA PRO A 96 -26.48 -5.21 -1.98
C PRO A 96 -27.09 -6.24 -1.02
N THR A 97 -27.68 -7.32 -1.56
CA THR A 97 -28.35 -8.36 -0.77
C THR A 97 -27.43 -9.52 -0.37
N ARG A 98 -26.23 -9.62 -0.94
CA ARG A 98 -25.32 -10.78 -0.73
C ARG A 98 -23.94 -10.41 -0.22
N GLY A 99 -23.60 -9.11 -0.20
CA GLY A 99 -22.25 -8.66 0.07
C GLY A 99 -21.30 -9.11 -1.04
N ARG A 100 -20.07 -9.48 -0.66
CA ARG A 100 -19.02 -9.92 -1.60
C ARG A 100 -19.32 -11.33 -2.11
N VAL A 101 -19.27 -11.52 -3.42
CA VAL A 101 -19.56 -12.82 -4.05
C VAL A 101 -18.34 -13.47 -4.69
N GLY A 102 -17.31 -12.70 -5.01
CA GLY A 102 -16.03 -13.24 -5.45
C GLY A 102 -15.14 -12.22 -6.14
N LYS A 103 -13.87 -12.59 -6.27
CA LYS A 103 -12.82 -11.76 -6.87
C LYS A 103 -12.93 -11.77 -8.40
N VAL A 104 -12.84 -10.58 -9.00
CA VAL A 104 -12.91 -10.37 -10.46
C VAL A 104 -11.61 -9.79 -11.04
N GLY A 105 -10.69 -9.35 -10.19
CA GLY A 105 -9.41 -8.80 -10.64
C GLY A 105 -8.46 -8.43 -9.50
N GLU A 106 -7.30 -7.92 -9.88
CA GLU A 106 -6.35 -7.27 -8.99
C GLU A 106 -5.71 -6.08 -9.71
N LEU A 107 -5.36 -5.05 -8.96
CA LEU A 107 -4.56 -3.94 -9.44
C LEU A 107 -3.35 -3.74 -8.53
N ASP A 108 -2.24 -3.36 -9.14
CA ASP A 108 -1.02 -3.02 -8.44
C ASP A 108 -0.92 -1.50 -8.31
N VAL A 109 -0.71 -1.02 -7.09
CA VAL A 109 -0.51 0.39 -6.75
C VAL A 109 0.92 0.57 -6.28
N ASP A 110 1.65 1.49 -6.90
CA ASP A 110 3.00 1.85 -6.48
C ASP A 110 2.99 2.31 -5.01
N ALA A 111 3.76 1.64 -4.16
CA ALA A 111 3.76 1.90 -2.72
C ALA A 111 4.49 3.20 -2.34
N HIS A 112 5.22 3.83 -3.27
CA HIS A 112 5.93 5.09 -3.07
C HIS A 112 5.13 6.29 -3.57
N TYR A 113 4.64 6.23 -4.82
CA TYR A 113 4.00 7.33 -5.53
C TYR A 113 2.48 7.23 -5.58
N GLY A 114 1.91 6.03 -5.40
CA GLY A 114 0.46 5.81 -5.43
C GLY A 114 -0.14 5.74 -6.83
N GLY A 115 0.70 5.56 -7.86
CA GLY A 115 0.24 5.32 -9.22
C GLY A 115 -0.36 3.92 -9.35
N ILE A 116 -1.56 3.81 -9.94
CA ILE A 116 -2.18 2.52 -10.24
C ILE A 116 -1.71 2.07 -11.63
N ALA A 117 -1.14 0.87 -11.73
CA ALA A 117 -0.78 0.27 -13.01
C ALA A 117 -2.01 -0.38 -13.66
N TYR A 118 -2.58 0.28 -14.67
CA TYR A 118 -3.67 -0.28 -15.48
C TYR A 118 -3.63 0.21 -16.93
N ASP A 119 -4.28 -0.55 -17.80
CA ASP A 119 -4.59 -0.19 -19.18
C ASP A 119 -6.05 -0.57 -19.50
N ASP A 120 -6.55 -0.13 -20.64
CA ASP A 120 -7.92 -0.44 -21.08
C ASP A 120 -8.19 -1.94 -21.18
N GLY A 121 -7.16 -2.74 -21.50
CA GLY A 121 -7.25 -4.19 -21.59
C GLY A 121 -7.45 -4.86 -20.23
N LEU A 122 -6.79 -4.37 -19.18
CA LEU A 122 -7.01 -4.80 -17.81
C LEU A 122 -8.43 -4.46 -17.35
N LEU A 123 -8.88 -3.23 -17.59
CA LEU A 123 -10.23 -2.81 -17.20
C LEU A 123 -11.30 -3.62 -17.93
N ALA A 124 -11.13 -3.87 -19.23
CA ALA A 124 -12.03 -4.72 -20.01
C ALA A 124 -12.09 -6.15 -19.46
N ARG A 125 -10.95 -6.74 -19.07
CA ARG A 125 -10.92 -8.08 -18.45
C ARG A 125 -11.67 -8.12 -17.12
N ILE A 126 -11.50 -7.10 -16.27
CA ILE A 126 -12.24 -6.99 -15.00
C ILE A 126 -13.74 -6.86 -15.28
N ALA A 127 -14.14 -6.08 -16.28
CA ALA A 127 -15.54 -5.92 -16.67
C ALA A 127 -16.14 -7.24 -17.17
N SER A 128 -15.44 -7.98 -18.03
CA SER A 128 -15.88 -9.30 -18.50
C SER A 128 -15.98 -10.32 -17.37
N ALA A 129 -14.99 -10.38 -16.47
CA ALA A 129 -15.03 -11.27 -15.30
C ALA A 129 -16.21 -10.92 -14.36
N THR A 130 -16.49 -9.62 -14.21
CA THR A 130 -17.64 -9.12 -13.44
C THR A 130 -18.95 -9.60 -14.04
N GLN A 131 -19.14 -9.47 -15.35
CA GLN A 131 -20.36 -9.93 -16.03
C GLN A 131 -20.55 -11.44 -15.90
N GLN A 132 -19.48 -12.23 -16.09
CA GLN A 132 -19.52 -13.68 -15.97
C GLN A 132 -19.90 -14.11 -14.54
N LEU A 133 -19.24 -13.54 -13.53
CA LEU A 133 -19.52 -13.89 -12.13
C LEU A 133 -20.91 -13.42 -11.70
N ALA A 134 -21.37 -12.27 -12.16
CA ALA A 134 -22.73 -11.79 -11.91
C ALA A 134 -23.78 -12.76 -12.46
N GLN A 135 -23.61 -13.21 -13.71
CA GLN A 135 -24.53 -14.16 -14.34
C GLN A 135 -24.60 -15.47 -13.56
N GLN A 136 -23.45 -16.07 -13.25
CA GLN A 136 -23.37 -17.30 -12.45
C GLN A 136 -24.05 -17.15 -11.09
N THR A 137 -23.83 -16.02 -10.43
CA THR A 137 -24.38 -15.75 -9.10
C THR A 137 -25.90 -15.59 -9.13
N LEU A 138 -26.46 -14.99 -10.17
CA LEU A 138 -27.91 -14.82 -10.33
C LEU A 138 -28.60 -16.12 -10.72
N GLU A 139 -27.98 -16.93 -11.59
CA GLU A 139 -28.49 -18.25 -12.01
C GLU A 139 -28.56 -19.23 -10.84
N LEU A 140 -27.58 -19.21 -9.93
CA LEU A 140 -27.56 -20.07 -8.72
C LEU A 140 -28.63 -19.71 -7.67
N SER A 141 -29.42 -18.66 -7.91
CA SER A 141 -30.42 -18.15 -6.95
C SER A 141 -31.85 -18.20 -7.46
N THR A 142 -32.05 -18.79 -8.64
CA THR A 142 -33.36 -19.13 -9.21
C THR A 142 -33.64 -20.60 -8.97
#